data_AF-A0A1G3ZJA2-F1
#
_entry.id   AF-A0A1G3ZJA2-F1
#
_cell.length_a   1.000
_cell.length_b   1.000
_cell.length_c   1.000
_cell.angle_alpha   90.00
_cell.angle_beta   90.00
_cell.angle_gamma   90.00
#
_symmetry.space_group_name_H-M   'P 1'
#
loop_
_entity.id
_entity.type
_entity.pdbx_description
1 polymer ?
#
loop_
_entity_poly.entity_id
_entity_poly.type
_entity_poly.pdbx_seq_one_letter_code
_entity_poly.pdbx_strand_id
1 'polypeptide(L)'
;MSEKPINADPETVPFVGPAWFNHAARSLRGHERAVLWTTIAFQLAVLASMIVLHALPLMVGETIRLKVEPVDPRDVMRGDYVILRYEISRAPKGDDIEAIPDAVRREGYWIRDAWLDERTVYVTLEPDANGKYWRATKVSIQKPTSCKFIRGKYLLDWRGGSIHYGIEAYYVQEGAGKKLEQARNARSLVAEVALMSSGKAALRDLVVESWKQ
;
A
#
# COMPACT_ATOMS: atom_id res chain seq x y z
N MET A 1 28.38 21.06 69.08
CA MET A 1 28.34 22.05 68.00
C MET A 1 29.68 22.04 67.28
N SER A 2 29.80 21.34 66.15
CA SER A 2 30.74 21.63 65.07
C SER A 2 30.50 20.63 63.94
N GLU A 3 29.51 20.91 63.10
CA GLU A 3 29.33 20.20 61.83
C GLU A 3 30.38 20.72 60.85
N LYS A 4 31.16 19.80 60.28
CA LYS A 4 32.16 20.09 59.26
C LYS A 4 31.42 20.23 57.91
N PRO A 5 31.52 21.35 57.18
CA PRO A 5 30.79 21.48 55.93
C PRO A 5 31.42 20.55 54.88
N ILE A 6 30.61 19.65 54.35
CA ILE A 6 30.93 18.87 53.16
C ILE A 6 30.81 19.86 52.00
N ASN A 7 31.96 20.41 51.60
CA ASN A 7 32.06 21.27 50.43
C ASN A 7 31.91 20.37 49.19
N ALA A 8 30.67 20.16 48.75
CA ALA A 8 30.36 19.46 47.53
C ALA A 8 30.51 20.45 46.37
N ASP A 9 31.59 20.30 45.60
CA ASP A 9 31.78 20.98 44.33
C ASP A 9 30.61 20.58 43.39
N PRO A 10 29.82 21.52 42.85
CA PRO A 10 28.62 21.18 42.07
C PRO A 10 28.93 20.65 40.66
N GLU A 11 30.20 20.54 40.26
CA GLU A 11 30.59 20.23 38.87
C GLU A 11 30.84 18.75 38.56
N THR A 12 30.74 17.84 39.53
CA THR A 12 31.07 16.42 39.28
C THR A 12 30.02 15.44 39.79
N VAL A 13 28.79 15.55 39.30
CA VAL A 13 27.91 14.38 39.27
C VAL A 13 28.29 13.51 38.08
N PRO A 14 29.03 12.38 38.26
CA PRO A 14 29.33 11.50 37.15
C PRO A 14 28.03 10.90 36.64
N PHE A 15 27.71 11.18 35.38
CA PHE A 15 26.64 10.50 34.66
C PHE A 15 26.91 8.98 34.68
N VAL A 16 26.07 8.24 35.40
CA VAL A 16 26.13 6.77 35.47
C VAL A 16 25.50 6.21 34.19
N GLY A 17 26.27 6.25 33.10
CA GLY A 17 25.95 5.66 31.81
C GLY A 17 27.00 4.64 31.38
N PRO A 18 26.74 3.86 30.32
CA PRO A 18 27.70 2.89 29.79
C PRO A 18 29.06 3.56 29.44
N ALA A 19 30.18 2.91 29.77
CA ALA A 19 31.52 3.48 29.57
C ALA A 19 31.84 3.87 28.11
N TRP A 20 31.17 3.22 27.14
CA TRP A 20 31.28 3.57 25.72
C TRP A 20 30.74 4.98 25.40
N PHE A 21 29.78 5.48 26.18
CA PHE A 21 29.14 6.77 25.99
C PHE A 21 30.13 7.92 26.28
N ASN A 22 30.93 7.79 27.34
CA ASN A 22 31.93 8.78 27.73
C ASN A 22 33.13 8.84 26.76
N HIS A 23 33.39 7.76 26.02
CA HIS A 23 34.38 7.75 24.93
C HIS A 23 33.83 8.38 23.65
N ALA A 24 32.56 8.10 23.30
CA ALA A 24 31.87 8.74 22.19
C ALA A 24 31.74 10.26 22.38
N ALA A 25 31.33 10.70 23.59
CA ALA A 25 31.14 12.10 23.94
C ALA A 25 32.42 12.96 23.90
N ARG A 26 33.60 12.37 24.22
CA ARG A 26 34.88 13.09 24.18
C ARG A 26 35.44 13.24 22.77
N SER A 27 35.22 12.26 21.89
CA SER A 27 35.63 12.31 20.47
C SER A 27 34.85 13.38 19.68
N LEU A 28 33.65 13.74 20.16
CA LEU A 28 32.76 14.69 19.51
C LEU A 28 33.18 16.16 19.67
N ARG A 29 33.96 16.52 20.69
CA ARG A 29 34.24 17.93 21.09
C ARG A 29 34.99 18.82 20.08
N GLY A 30 35.51 18.25 18.99
CA GLY A 30 36.10 19.00 17.86
C GLY A 30 35.29 18.95 16.56
N HIS A 31 34.32 18.04 16.48
CA HIS A 31 33.54 17.73 15.27
C HIS A 31 32.03 17.81 15.51
N GLU A 32 31.59 18.45 16.60
CA GLU A 32 30.17 18.56 16.99
C GLU A 32 29.31 19.08 15.84
N ARG A 33 29.80 20.12 15.13
CA ARG A 33 29.13 20.66 13.94
C ARG A 33 29.01 19.64 12.82
N ALA A 34 30.07 18.88 12.54
CA ALA A 34 30.07 17.87 11.48
C ALA A 34 29.11 16.72 11.81
N VAL A 35 29.04 16.30 13.09
CA VAL A 35 28.10 15.26 13.53
C VAL A 35 26.66 15.76 13.47
N LEU A 36 26.39 16.99 13.92
CA LEU A 36 25.07 17.60 13.78
C LEU A 36 24.62 17.67 12.31
N TRP A 37 25.48 18.18 11.42
CA TRP A 37 25.20 18.24 9.98
C TRP A 37 25.00 16.85 9.37
N THR A 38 25.79 15.86 9.78
CA THR A 38 25.64 14.47 9.32
C THR A 38 24.31 13.88 9.77
N THR A 39 23.90 14.11 11.02
CA THR A 39 22.61 13.65 11.54
C THR A 39 21.45 14.32 10.80
N ILE A 40 21.51 15.63 10.57
CA ILE A 40 20.48 16.36 9.81
C ILE A 40 20.41 15.85 8.38
N ALA A 41 21.56 15.69 7.71
CA ALA A 41 21.61 15.16 6.34
C ALA A 41 21.05 13.73 6.27
N PHE A 42 21.38 12.88 7.25
CA PHE A 42 20.83 11.53 7.35
C PHE A 42 19.32 11.54 7.54
N GLN A 43 18.78 12.39 8.43
CA GLN A 43 17.34 12.53 8.63
C GLN A 43 16.62 13.01 7.36
N LEU A 44 17.17 14.02 6.67
CA LEU A 44 16.64 14.50 5.41
C LEU A 44 16.68 13.42 4.33
N ALA A 45 17.76 12.63 4.26
CA ALA A 45 17.89 11.51 3.34
C ALA A 45 16.85 10.42 3.62
N VAL A 46 16.58 10.09 4.89
CA VAL A 46 15.52 9.14 5.25
C VAL A 46 14.15 9.66 4.81
N LEU A 47 13.81 10.92 5.09
CA LEU A 47 12.53 11.51 4.65
C LEU A 47 12.40 11.55 3.13
N ALA A 48 13.45 11.98 2.42
CA ALA A 48 13.48 11.98 0.96
C ALA A 48 13.33 10.56 0.40
N SER A 49 13.97 9.56 1.02
CA SER A 49 13.85 8.16 0.60
C SER A 49 12.41 7.66 0.73
N MET A 50 11.68 8.03 1.79
CA MET A 50 10.27 7.68 1.94
C MET A 50 9.44 8.28 0.80
N ILE A 51 9.62 9.57 0.50
CA ILE A 51 8.90 10.25 -0.58
C ILE A 51 9.15 9.55 -1.91
N VAL A 52 10.42 9.26 -2.25
CA VAL A 52 10.78 8.57 -3.48
C VAL A 52 10.17 7.19 -3.55
N LEU A 53 10.29 6.37 -2.49
CA LEU A 53 9.73 5.02 -2.45
C LEU A 53 8.21 5.00 -2.67
N HIS A 54 7.51 6.03 -2.22
CA HIS A 54 6.07 6.21 -2.45
C HIS A 54 5.71 6.77 -3.82
N ALA A 55 6.57 7.61 -4.42
CA ALA A 55 6.36 8.19 -5.75
C ALA A 55 6.78 7.27 -6.91
N LEU A 56 7.67 6.30 -6.65
CA LEU A 56 8.18 5.35 -7.66
C LEU A 56 7.09 4.65 -8.50
N PRO A 57 5.97 4.15 -7.93
CA PRO A 57 4.90 3.54 -8.72
C PRO A 57 4.33 4.50 -9.78
N LEU A 58 4.17 5.77 -9.44
CA LEU A 58 3.62 6.79 -10.34
C LEU A 58 4.62 7.25 -11.40
N MET A 59 5.93 7.13 -11.16
CA MET A 59 6.97 7.56 -12.11
C MET A 59 7.39 6.45 -13.08
N VAL A 60 7.51 5.20 -12.59
CA VAL A 60 8.07 4.07 -13.36
C VAL A 60 6.99 3.04 -13.73
N GLY A 61 5.82 3.10 -13.10
CA GLY A 61 4.74 2.16 -13.36
C GLY A 61 4.15 2.33 -14.77
N GLU A 62 3.90 1.21 -15.43
CA GLU A 62 3.18 1.19 -16.69
C GLU A 62 1.70 1.51 -16.43
N THR A 63 1.11 2.39 -17.24
CA THR A 63 -0.30 2.76 -17.07
C THR A 63 -1.20 1.67 -17.67
N ILE A 64 -1.96 1.00 -16.82
CA ILE A 64 -2.99 0.03 -17.19
C ILE A 64 -4.37 0.59 -16.90
N ARG A 65 -5.37 0.19 -17.69
CA ARG A 65 -6.76 0.59 -17.51
C ARG A 65 -7.58 -0.55 -16.92
N LEU A 66 -8.20 -0.30 -15.78
CA LEU A 66 -9.05 -1.25 -15.07
C LEU A 66 -10.50 -0.77 -15.06
N LYS A 67 -11.43 -1.70 -15.28
CA LYS A 67 -12.87 -1.43 -15.20
C LYS A 67 -13.29 -1.33 -13.73
N VAL A 68 -14.03 -0.27 -13.41
CA VAL A 68 -14.58 -0.04 -12.07
C VAL A 68 -16.01 -0.60 -12.02
N GLU A 69 -16.32 -1.32 -10.96
CA GLU A 69 -17.65 -1.84 -10.66
C GLU A 69 -18.46 -0.86 -9.80
N PRO A 70 -19.80 -0.87 -9.95
CA PRO A 70 -20.68 -0.12 -9.07
C PRO A 70 -20.58 -0.64 -7.63
N VAL A 71 -20.40 0.27 -6.69
CA VAL A 71 -20.42 -0.02 -5.23
C VAL A 71 -21.61 0.71 -4.63
N ASP A 72 -22.34 0.05 -3.75
CA ASP A 72 -23.41 0.67 -2.97
C ASP A 72 -22.78 1.65 -1.94
N PRO A 73 -23.07 2.96 -1.98
CA PRO A 73 -22.44 3.92 -1.09
C PRO A 73 -22.88 3.68 0.36
N ARG A 74 -21.95 3.19 1.19
CA ARG A 74 -22.08 3.27 2.65
C ARG A 74 -21.16 4.37 3.15
N ASP A 75 -21.78 5.36 3.79
CA ASP A 75 -21.18 6.49 4.51
C ASP A 75 -20.84 7.74 3.66
N VAL A 76 -21.86 8.56 3.37
CA VAL A 76 -21.78 9.86 2.65
C VAL A 76 -21.25 11.01 3.52
N MET A 77 -20.85 10.73 4.77
CA MET A 77 -20.62 11.76 5.81
C MET A 77 -19.15 11.89 6.26
N ARG A 78 -18.19 11.18 5.65
CA ARG A 78 -16.76 11.24 6.02
C ARG A 78 -15.86 12.05 5.07
N GLY A 79 -16.46 12.90 4.23
CA GLY A 79 -15.78 13.70 3.21
C GLY A 79 -15.96 13.15 1.80
N ASP A 80 -15.51 13.90 0.78
CA ASP A 80 -15.65 13.53 -0.63
C ASP A 80 -14.51 12.58 -1.07
N TYR A 81 -14.72 11.28 -0.87
CA TYR A 81 -13.89 10.22 -1.48
C TYR A 81 -14.80 9.21 -2.19
N VAL A 82 -14.29 8.62 -3.28
CA VAL A 82 -15.02 7.61 -4.03
C VAL A 82 -14.42 6.24 -3.71
N ILE A 83 -15.27 5.35 -3.18
CA ILE A 83 -14.92 3.94 -3.03
C ILE A 83 -15.04 3.27 -4.40
N LEU A 84 -13.94 2.66 -4.82
CA LEU A 84 -13.80 1.94 -6.07
C LEU A 84 -13.77 0.44 -5.76
N ARG A 85 -14.52 -0.33 -6.53
CA ARG A 85 -14.38 -1.78 -6.63
C ARG A 85 -13.97 -2.10 -8.05
N TYR A 86 -13.13 -3.10 -8.23
CA TYR A 86 -12.63 -3.48 -9.55
C TYR A 86 -13.19 -4.83 -9.96
N GLU A 87 -13.34 -5.05 -11.26
CA GLU A 87 -13.72 -6.38 -11.79
C GLU A 87 -12.72 -7.45 -11.32
N ILE A 88 -11.44 -7.08 -11.26
CA ILE A 88 -10.34 -7.93 -10.80
C ILE A 88 -10.32 -8.19 -9.28
N SER A 89 -11.15 -7.51 -8.48
CA SER A 89 -11.20 -7.70 -7.01
C SER A 89 -12.05 -8.88 -6.58
N ARG A 90 -12.83 -9.48 -7.49
CA ARG A 90 -13.67 -10.62 -7.16
C ARG A 90 -12.81 -11.82 -6.78
N ALA A 91 -13.17 -12.49 -5.68
CA ALA A 91 -12.45 -13.69 -5.29
C ALA A 91 -12.50 -14.76 -6.40
N PRO A 92 -11.37 -15.42 -6.67
CA PRO A 92 -11.31 -16.55 -7.60
C PRO A 92 -12.19 -17.70 -7.11
N LYS A 93 -13.05 -18.20 -8.00
CA LYS A 93 -13.94 -19.33 -7.71
C LYS A 93 -13.31 -20.61 -8.25
N GLY A 94 -13.21 -21.66 -7.42
CA GLY A 94 -12.68 -22.96 -7.88
C GLY A 94 -11.17 -22.97 -8.12
N ASP A 95 -10.72 -23.65 -9.18
CA ASP A 95 -9.31 -24.02 -9.43
C ASP A 95 -8.40 -22.88 -9.96
N ASP A 96 -8.92 -21.66 -10.02
CA ASP A 96 -8.19 -20.49 -10.55
C ASP A 96 -7.06 -19.99 -9.61
N ILE A 97 -6.88 -20.62 -8.44
CA ILE A 97 -5.85 -20.27 -7.46
C ILE A 97 -4.70 -21.27 -7.48
N GLU A 98 -3.53 -20.81 -7.91
CA GLU A 98 -2.29 -21.59 -7.87
C GLU A 98 -1.62 -21.56 -6.49
N ALA A 99 -0.98 -22.68 -6.16
CA ALA A 99 -0.15 -22.89 -4.97
C ALA A 99 -0.89 -23.03 -3.62
N ILE A 100 -2.18 -23.39 -3.62
CA ILE A 100 -2.89 -23.77 -2.39
C ILE A 100 -2.54 -25.22 -1.98
N PRO A 101 -2.20 -25.50 -0.71
CA PRO A 101 -1.97 -26.86 -0.22
C PRO A 101 -3.15 -27.81 -0.48
N ASP A 102 -2.87 -29.06 -0.84
CA ASP A 102 -3.92 -30.05 -1.17
C ASP A 102 -4.85 -30.40 0.00
N ALA A 103 -4.38 -30.24 1.25
CA ALA A 103 -5.22 -30.39 2.44
C ALA A 103 -6.36 -29.35 2.44
N VAL A 104 -6.00 -28.09 2.18
CA VAL A 104 -6.94 -26.97 2.12
C VAL A 104 -7.89 -27.11 0.92
N ARG A 105 -7.42 -27.63 -0.22
CA ARG A 105 -8.25 -27.86 -1.41
C ARG A 105 -9.31 -28.94 -1.19
N ARG A 106 -8.99 -30.00 -0.43
CA ARG A 106 -9.93 -31.10 -0.14
C ARG A 106 -11.00 -30.76 0.89
N GLU A 107 -10.76 -29.77 1.74
CA GLU A 107 -11.63 -29.38 2.85
C GLU A 107 -12.76 -28.40 2.46
N GLY A 108 -12.87 -28.04 1.18
CA GLY A 108 -13.96 -27.21 0.65
C GLY A 108 -13.68 -25.70 0.68
N TYR A 109 -14.61 -24.92 0.12
CA TYR A 109 -14.45 -23.48 -0.17
C TYR A 109 -14.19 -22.64 1.09
N TRP A 110 -14.91 -22.89 2.19
CA TRP A 110 -14.82 -22.09 3.43
C TRP A 110 -13.44 -22.14 4.09
N ILE A 111 -12.82 -23.31 4.14
CA ILE A 111 -11.51 -23.50 4.79
C ILE A 111 -10.40 -22.90 3.91
N ARG A 112 -10.55 -23.03 2.59
CA ARG A 112 -9.66 -22.42 1.61
C ARG A 112 -9.56 -20.91 1.74
N ASP A 113 -10.69 -20.25 1.83
CA ASP A 113 -10.70 -18.80 1.87
C ASP A 113 -10.24 -18.27 3.23
N ALA A 114 -10.55 -18.98 4.33
CA ALA A 114 -10.02 -18.65 5.65
C ALA A 114 -8.49 -18.77 5.73
N TRP A 115 -7.90 -19.76 5.05
CA TRP A 115 -6.44 -19.90 4.99
C TRP A 115 -5.77 -18.76 4.22
N LEU A 116 -6.45 -18.22 3.21
CA LEU A 116 -5.99 -17.09 2.40
C LEU A 116 -6.18 -15.74 3.09
N ASP A 117 -6.95 -15.66 4.17
CA ASP A 117 -7.28 -14.39 4.79
C ASP A 117 -6.02 -13.60 5.20
N GLU A 118 -6.06 -12.30 4.89
CA GLU A 118 -4.95 -11.34 5.00
C GLU A 118 -3.66 -11.68 4.23
N ARG A 119 -3.61 -12.79 3.49
CA ARG A 119 -2.43 -13.20 2.72
C ARG A 119 -2.25 -12.35 1.47
N THR A 120 -0.98 -12.18 1.12
CA THR A 120 -0.62 -11.57 -0.15
C THR A 120 -0.85 -12.56 -1.28
N VAL A 121 -1.61 -12.11 -2.28
CA VAL A 121 -1.89 -12.84 -3.53
C VAL A 121 -1.45 -12.01 -4.72
N TYR A 122 -1.08 -12.69 -5.80
CA TYR A 122 -0.67 -12.10 -7.06
C TYR A 122 -1.71 -12.47 -8.11
N VAL A 123 -2.27 -11.46 -8.77
CA VAL A 123 -3.29 -11.63 -9.79
C VAL A 123 -2.68 -11.37 -11.14
N THR A 124 -2.64 -12.38 -12.00
CA THR A 124 -2.15 -12.26 -13.37
C THR A 124 -3.13 -11.47 -14.20
N LEU A 125 -2.60 -10.48 -14.93
CA LEU A 125 -3.36 -9.57 -15.76
C LEU A 125 -3.09 -9.85 -17.24
N GLU A 126 -4.17 -9.93 -18.01
CA GLU A 126 -4.13 -10.07 -19.47
C GLU A 126 -5.00 -8.98 -20.13
N PRO A 127 -4.62 -8.51 -21.33
CA PRO A 127 -5.45 -7.57 -22.07
C PRO A 127 -6.81 -8.20 -22.44
N ASP A 128 -7.87 -7.40 -22.35
CA ASP A 128 -9.21 -7.74 -22.82
C ASP A 128 -9.20 -7.95 -24.34
N ALA A 129 -10.28 -8.52 -24.91
CA ALA A 129 -10.38 -8.86 -26.33
C ALA A 129 -10.07 -7.68 -27.28
N ASN A 130 -10.33 -6.45 -26.83
CA ASN A 130 -10.09 -5.22 -27.60
C ASN A 130 -8.77 -4.51 -27.22
N GLY A 131 -7.94 -5.11 -26.35
CA GLY A 131 -6.67 -4.54 -25.86
C GLY A 131 -6.80 -3.29 -24.98
N LYS A 132 -8.03 -2.79 -24.76
CA LYS A 132 -8.31 -1.51 -24.10
C LYS A 132 -8.22 -1.56 -22.57
N TYR A 133 -8.58 -2.69 -21.97
CA TYR A 133 -8.62 -2.88 -20.53
C TYR A 133 -7.82 -4.12 -20.15
N TRP A 134 -7.43 -4.21 -18.89
CA TRP A 134 -6.79 -5.39 -18.32
C TRP A 134 -7.79 -6.16 -17.47
N ARG A 135 -7.77 -7.49 -17.59
CA ARG A 135 -8.62 -8.42 -16.82
C ARG A 135 -7.76 -9.37 -16.02
N ALA A 136 -8.31 -9.84 -14.91
CA ALA A 136 -7.70 -10.88 -14.10
C ALA A 136 -7.99 -12.24 -14.71
N THR A 137 -6.94 -13.03 -14.95
CA THR A 137 -7.07 -14.39 -15.48
C THR A 137 -6.85 -15.42 -14.39
N LYS A 138 -5.81 -15.23 -13.56
CA LYS A 138 -5.39 -16.22 -12.57
C LYS A 138 -4.92 -15.57 -11.28
N VAL A 139 -5.12 -16.25 -10.17
CA VAL A 139 -4.60 -15.82 -8.86
C VAL A 139 -3.55 -16.83 -8.39
N SER A 140 -2.42 -16.36 -7.90
CA SER A 140 -1.36 -17.21 -7.37
C SER A 140 -0.82 -16.63 -6.07
N ILE A 141 -0.38 -17.49 -5.16
CA ILE A 141 0.30 -17.08 -3.93
C ILE A 141 1.78 -16.82 -4.22
N GLN A 142 2.31 -17.44 -5.27
CA GLN A 142 3.70 -17.27 -5.69
C GLN A 142 3.79 -16.15 -6.71
N LYS A 143 4.85 -15.35 -6.61
CA LYS A 143 5.08 -14.22 -7.50
C LYS A 143 5.33 -14.75 -8.93
N PRO A 144 4.52 -14.38 -9.93
CA PRO A 144 4.74 -14.76 -11.32
C PRO A 144 6.03 -14.14 -11.86
N THR A 145 6.75 -14.86 -12.72
CA THR A 145 8.03 -14.41 -13.32
C THR A 145 7.89 -13.88 -14.75
N SER A 146 6.93 -14.38 -15.53
CA SER A 146 6.81 -14.07 -16.97
C SER A 146 5.60 -13.22 -17.35
N CYS A 147 4.57 -13.16 -16.51
CA CYS A 147 3.32 -12.45 -16.81
C CYS A 147 3.24 -11.12 -16.05
N LYS A 148 2.44 -10.18 -16.56
CA LYS A 148 2.04 -9.00 -15.79
C LYS A 148 1.13 -9.43 -14.65
N PHE A 149 1.38 -8.91 -13.46
CA PHE A 149 0.57 -9.21 -12.29
C PHE A 149 0.42 -7.99 -11.41
N ILE A 150 -0.67 -7.97 -10.65
CA ILE A 150 -0.92 -7.01 -9.58
C ILE A 150 -0.95 -7.74 -8.25
N ARG A 151 -0.28 -7.16 -7.25
CA ARG A 151 -0.21 -7.70 -5.89
C ARG A 151 -1.34 -7.13 -5.06
N GLY A 152 -2.11 -8.00 -4.41
CA GLY A 152 -3.18 -7.62 -3.49
C GLY A 152 -3.16 -8.45 -2.20
N LYS A 153 -4.04 -8.11 -1.27
CA LYS A 153 -4.36 -8.88 -0.06
C LYS A 153 -5.72 -9.51 -0.22
N TYR A 154 -5.82 -10.82 0.05
CA TYR A 154 -7.10 -11.48 0.13
C TYR A 154 -7.75 -11.14 1.48
N LEU A 155 -9.02 -10.73 1.46
CA LEU A 155 -9.82 -10.48 2.66
C LEU A 155 -11.10 -11.30 2.57
N LEU A 156 -11.36 -12.08 3.61
CA LEU A 156 -12.61 -12.82 3.73
C LEU A 156 -13.76 -11.85 4.04
N ASP A 157 -14.80 -11.88 3.20
CA ASP A 157 -16.01 -11.09 3.40
C ASP A 157 -17.26 -11.99 3.32
N TRP A 158 -18.41 -11.41 3.62
CA TRP A 158 -19.70 -12.11 3.57
C TRP A 158 -20.09 -12.65 2.18
N ARG A 159 -19.38 -12.23 1.11
CA ARG A 159 -19.61 -12.66 -0.28
C ARG A 159 -18.66 -13.78 -0.72
N GLY A 160 -17.86 -14.34 0.18
CA GLY A 160 -16.89 -15.39 -0.14
C GLY A 160 -15.53 -14.86 -0.57
N GLY A 161 -15.19 -13.63 -0.14
CA GLY A 161 -13.86 -13.04 -0.25
C GLY A 161 -13.71 -11.99 -1.33
N SER A 162 -12.72 -11.12 -1.15
CA SER A 162 -12.30 -10.12 -2.14
C SER A 162 -10.81 -9.80 -2.03
N ILE A 163 -10.25 -9.32 -3.13
CA ILE A 163 -8.83 -8.94 -3.20
C ILE A 163 -8.72 -7.42 -3.17
N HIS A 164 -7.93 -6.91 -2.23
CA HIS A 164 -7.64 -5.49 -2.05
C HIS A 164 -6.22 -5.18 -2.51
N TYR A 165 -6.11 -4.23 -3.42
CA TYR A 165 -4.88 -3.80 -4.08
C TYR A 165 -4.28 -2.52 -3.46
N GLY A 166 -5.02 -1.85 -2.58
CA GLY A 166 -4.62 -0.58 -1.96
C GLY A 166 -4.87 0.64 -2.85
N ILE A 167 -5.74 0.48 -3.86
CA ILE A 167 -6.14 1.52 -4.82
C ILE A 167 -7.66 1.75 -4.83
N GLU A 168 -8.38 1.18 -3.86
CA GLU A 168 -9.84 1.20 -3.76
C GLU A 168 -10.41 2.58 -3.34
N ALA A 169 -9.57 3.53 -2.95
CA ALA A 169 -9.99 4.86 -2.51
C ALA A 169 -9.39 5.95 -3.41
N TYR A 170 -10.24 6.85 -3.89
CA TYR A 170 -9.83 8.05 -4.62
C TYR A 170 -10.37 9.30 -3.92
N TYR A 171 -9.45 10.15 -3.47
CA TYR A 171 -9.77 11.37 -2.75
C TYR A 171 -9.97 12.52 -3.75
N VAL A 172 -11.10 13.20 -3.67
CA VAL A 172 -11.41 14.32 -4.55
C VAL A 172 -11.68 15.58 -3.76
N GLN A 173 -11.65 16.72 -4.47
CA GLN A 173 -12.10 17.98 -3.91
C GLN A 173 -13.59 17.91 -3.58
N GLU A 174 -13.98 18.71 -2.60
CA GLU A 174 -15.36 18.76 -2.12
C GLU A 174 -16.33 19.08 -3.27
N GLY A 175 -17.43 18.33 -3.40
CA GLY A 175 -18.45 18.46 -4.44
C GLY A 175 -18.17 17.71 -5.75
N ALA A 176 -16.97 17.17 -5.97
CA ALA A 176 -16.64 16.41 -7.19
C ALA A 176 -17.00 14.91 -7.10
N GLY A 177 -17.16 14.37 -5.88
CA GLY A 177 -17.40 12.94 -5.64
C GLY A 177 -18.66 12.41 -6.34
N LYS A 178 -19.78 13.14 -6.24
CA LYS A 178 -21.08 12.73 -6.80
C LYS A 178 -21.05 12.43 -8.30
N LYS A 179 -20.29 13.20 -9.10
CA LYS A 179 -20.19 12.97 -10.55
C LYS A 179 -19.48 11.66 -10.86
N LEU A 180 -18.41 11.37 -10.13
CA LEU A 180 -17.64 10.14 -10.27
C LEU A 180 -18.42 8.93 -9.77
N GLU A 181 -19.19 9.07 -8.68
CA GLU A 181 -20.10 8.03 -8.21
C GLU A 181 -21.20 7.71 -9.21
N GLN A 182 -21.80 8.73 -9.84
CA GLN A 182 -22.78 8.54 -10.91
C GLN A 182 -22.17 7.82 -12.11
N ALA A 183 -20.97 8.23 -12.54
CA ALA A 183 -20.23 7.56 -13.61
C ALA A 183 -19.89 6.10 -13.26
N ARG A 184 -19.47 5.84 -12.01
CA ARG A 184 -19.24 4.48 -11.49
C ARG A 184 -20.53 3.64 -11.55
N ASN A 185 -21.64 4.19 -11.08
CA ASN A 185 -22.94 3.51 -11.06
C ASN A 185 -23.46 3.26 -12.48
N ALA A 186 -23.16 4.15 -13.42
CA ALA A 186 -23.43 4.00 -14.86
C ALA A 186 -22.44 3.06 -15.58
N ARG A 187 -21.47 2.47 -14.87
CA ARG A 187 -20.39 1.62 -15.43
C ARG A 187 -19.55 2.31 -16.51
N SER A 188 -19.46 3.63 -16.44
CA SER A 188 -18.71 4.46 -17.38
C SER A 188 -17.39 4.97 -16.78
N LEU A 189 -17.03 4.52 -15.58
CA LEU A 189 -15.80 4.92 -14.89
C LEU A 189 -14.68 3.90 -15.12
N VAL A 190 -13.53 4.40 -15.55
CA VAL A 190 -12.32 3.61 -15.79
C VAL A 190 -11.20 4.17 -14.92
N ALA A 191 -10.47 3.28 -14.24
CA ALA A 191 -9.32 3.66 -13.45
C ALA A 191 -8.03 3.49 -14.26
N GLU A 192 -7.23 4.55 -14.34
CA GLU A 192 -5.86 4.48 -14.82
C GLU A 192 -4.93 4.21 -13.65
N VAL A 193 -4.26 3.06 -13.70
CA VAL A 193 -3.44 2.55 -12.61
C VAL A 193 -2.01 2.40 -13.10
N ALA A 194 -1.07 2.97 -12.36
CA ALA A 194 0.35 2.77 -12.60
C ALA A 194 0.79 1.46 -11.94
N LEU A 195 1.17 0.47 -12.76
CA LEU A 195 1.58 -0.86 -12.33
C LEU A 195 3.10 -1.03 -12.42
N MET A 196 3.73 -1.36 -11.30
CA MET A 196 5.16 -1.67 -11.26
C MET A 196 5.44 -3.14 -11.59
N SER A 197 6.66 -3.44 -12.03
CA SER A 197 7.17 -4.82 -12.17
C SER A 197 7.20 -5.63 -10.86
N SER A 198 7.11 -4.95 -9.71
CA SER A 198 6.95 -5.59 -8.40
C SER A 198 5.51 -6.05 -8.10
N GLY A 199 4.55 -5.67 -8.94
CA GLY A 199 3.11 -5.85 -8.73
C GLY A 199 2.46 -4.79 -7.85
N LYS A 200 3.22 -3.82 -7.32
CA LYS A 200 2.65 -2.64 -6.66
C LYS A 200 1.89 -1.80 -7.68
N ALA A 201 0.70 -1.37 -7.30
CA ALA A 201 -0.15 -0.50 -8.08
C ALA A 201 -0.37 0.82 -7.34
N ALA A 202 -0.52 1.91 -8.10
CA ALA A 202 -1.00 3.19 -7.59
C ALA A 202 -2.05 3.73 -8.56
N LEU A 203 -3.14 4.25 -8.02
CA LEU A 203 -4.16 4.92 -8.82
C LEU A 203 -3.60 6.26 -9.32
N ARG A 204 -3.56 6.44 -10.65
CA ARG A 204 -3.08 7.68 -11.28
C ARG A 204 -4.25 8.62 -11.54
N ASP A 205 -5.33 8.14 -12.15
CA ASP A 205 -6.50 8.96 -12.46
C ASP A 205 -7.79 8.14 -12.64
N LEU A 206 -8.93 8.83 -12.64
CA LEU A 206 -10.24 8.29 -12.96
C LEU A 206 -10.81 8.97 -14.21
N VAL A 207 -11.00 8.17 -15.26
CA VAL A 207 -11.53 8.65 -16.54
C VAL A 207 -12.98 8.24 -16.67
N VAL A 208 -13.86 9.22 -16.89
CA VAL A 208 -15.25 8.97 -17.27
C VAL A 208 -15.31 8.78 -18.77
N GLU A 209 -15.56 7.55 -19.23
CA GLU A 209 -15.81 7.28 -20.63
C GLU A 209 -17.26 7.63 -20.97
N SER A 210 -17.47 8.77 -21.63
CA SER A 210 -18.76 9.04 -22.26
C SER A 210 -19.02 7.95 -23.29
N TRP A 211 -20.14 7.24 -23.16
CA TRP A 211 -20.67 6.46 -24.28
C TRP A 211 -20.85 7.46 -25.44
N LYS A 212 -20.01 7.36 -26.48
CA LYS A 212 -20.35 7.97 -27.75
C LYS A 212 -21.58 7.20 -28.26
N GLN A 213 -22.73 7.88 -28.25
CA GLN A 213 -23.87 7.52 -29.09
C GLN A 213 -23.46 7.51 -30.56
#